data_AF-A0A2P6VZF6-F1
#
_entry.id   AF-A0A2P6VZF6-F1
#
_cell.length_a   1.000
_cell.length_b   1.000
_cell.length_c   1.000
_cell.angle_alpha   90.00
_cell.angle_beta   90.00
_cell.angle_gamma   90.00
#
_symmetry.space_group_name_H-M   'P 1'
#
loop_
_entity.id
_entity.type
_entity.pdbx_description
1 polymer ?
#
loop_
_entity_poly.entity_id
_entity_poly.type
_entity_poly.pdbx_seq_one_letter_code
_entity_poly.pdbx_strand_id
1 'polypeptide(L)'
;MPYEVFETTPEGADALADDDEVSRQTIVTRNGDAWDVDGKVVLVEGSEDALDRARSIVEDHDGSVSSKADEIKADIDAEQDSAAEGIGNIFG
;
A
#
# COMPACT_ATOMS: atom_id res chain seq x y z
N MET A 1 5.57 5.32 12.18
CA MET A 1 6.54 4.64 11.30
C MET A 1 6.47 5.34 9.95
N PRO A 2 7.57 5.47 9.20
CA PRO A 2 7.48 6.06 7.87
C PRO A 2 6.67 5.16 6.94
N TYR A 3 6.05 5.77 5.94
CA TYR A 3 5.22 5.09 4.97
C TYR A 3 5.34 5.76 3.61
N GLU A 4 5.03 5.02 2.55
CA GLU A 4 4.88 5.55 1.21
C GLU A 4 3.73 4.83 0.50
N VAL A 5 3.05 5.54 -0.39
CA VAL A 5 1.96 5.00 -1.22
C VAL A 5 2.41 5.02 -2.66
N PHE A 6 2.27 3.89 -3.33
CA PHE A 6 2.68 3.69 -4.71
C PHE A 6 1.46 3.41 -5.60
N GLU A 7 1.48 4.01 -6.78
CA GLU A 7 0.59 3.72 -7.91
C GLU A 7 1.37 2.84 -8.87
N THR A 8 0.88 1.64 -9.17
CA THR A 8 1.64 0.69 -10.00
C THR A 8 0.73 -0.29 -10.74
N THR A 9 1.30 -1.01 -11.70
CA THR A 9 0.62 -2.11 -12.39
C THR A 9 0.41 -3.29 -11.43
N PRO A 10 -0.49 -4.24 -11.77
CA PRO A 10 -0.60 -5.49 -11.02
C PRO A 10 0.75 -6.23 -10.87
N GLU A 11 1.58 -6.21 -11.92
CA GLU A 11 2.91 -6.83 -11.91
C GLU A 11 3.86 -6.13 -10.93
N GLY A 12 3.83 -4.81 -10.83
CA GLY A 12 4.62 -4.08 -9.85
C GLY A 12 4.16 -4.32 -8.41
N ALA A 13 2.85 -4.46 -8.18
CA ALA A 13 2.32 -4.83 -6.86
C ALA A 13 2.75 -6.24 -6.45
N ASP A 14 2.75 -7.20 -7.38
CA ASP A 14 3.24 -8.56 -7.14
C ASP A 14 4.77 -8.55 -6.87
N ALA A 15 5.54 -7.77 -7.63
CA ALA A 15 6.99 -7.63 -7.44
C ALA A 15 7.35 -7.08 -6.04
N LEU A 16 6.57 -6.13 -5.50
CA LEU A 16 6.73 -5.64 -4.13
C LEU A 16 6.47 -6.74 -3.08
N ALA A 17 5.48 -7.61 -3.33
CA ALA A 17 5.15 -8.71 -2.43
C ALA A 17 6.18 -9.84 -2.48
N ASP A 18 6.84 -10.03 -3.61
CA ASP A 18 7.88 -11.06 -3.82
C ASP A 18 9.29 -10.61 -3.39
N ASP A 19 9.54 -9.31 -3.21
CA ASP A 19 10.84 -8.80 -2.76
C ASP A 19 11.12 -9.13 -1.29
N ASP A 20 12.28 -9.72 -1.01
CA ASP A 20 12.69 -10.20 0.31
C ASP A 20 12.75 -9.11 1.39
N GLU A 21 13.00 -7.85 1.03
CA GLU A 21 13.12 -6.73 1.96
C GLU A 21 11.77 -6.07 2.18
N VAL A 22 11.05 -5.76 1.10
CA VAL A 22 9.76 -5.08 1.15
C VAL A 22 8.67 -5.98 1.76
N SER A 23 8.65 -7.28 1.41
CA SER A 23 7.65 -8.25 1.90
C SER A 23 7.67 -8.48 3.41
N ARG A 24 8.73 -8.06 4.12
CA ARG A 24 8.81 -8.10 5.59
C ARG A 24 8.12 -6.93 6.26
N GLN A 25 7.68 -5.95 5.49
CA GLN A 25 7.03 -4.74 5.96
C GLN A 25 5.51 -4.88 5.89
N THR A 26 4.80 -3.89 6.43
CA THR A 26 3.35 -3.85 6.27
C THR A 26 3.05 -3.40 4.85
N ILE A 27 2.43 -4.28 4.06
CA ILE A 27 1.99 -3.99 2.68
C ILE A 27 0.47 -4.10 2.62
N VAL A 28 -0.18 -3.05 2.11
CA VAL A 28 -1.62 -3.06 1.83
C VAL A 28 -1.84 -2.73 0.36
N THR A 29 -2.35 -3.72 -0.39
CA THR A 29 -2.67 -3.56 -1.81
C THR A 29 -4.18 -3.37 -2.00
N ARG A 30 -4.55 -2.38 -2.80
CA ARG A 30 -5.94 -2.07 -3.21
C ARG A 30 -6.02 -1.80 -4.71
N ASN A 31 -7.24 -1.84 -5.22
CA ASN A 31 -7.51 -1.40 -6.59
C ASN A 31 -7.48 0.13 -6.64
N GLY A 32 -6.82 0.70 -7.65
CA GLY A 32 -6.69 2.14 -7.82
C GLY A 32 -7.97 2.86 -8.22
N ASP A 33 -9.00 2.13 -8.68
CA ASP A 33 -10.28 2.69 -9.14
C ASP A 33 -10.91 3.68 -8.14
N ALA A 34 -10.75 3.45 -6.83
CA ALA A 34 -11.33 4.30 -5.78
C ALA A 34 -10.70 5.71 -5.71
N TRP A 35 -9.49 5.88 -6.25
CA TRP A 35 -8.74 7.13 -6.24
C TRP A 35 -8.38 7.62 -7.64
N ASP A 36 -9.11 7.18 -8.67
CA ASP A 36 -8.86 7.50 -10.09
C ASP A 36 -7.43 7.10 -10.55
N VAL A 37 -6.89 6.01 -10.00
CA VAL A 37 -5.58 5.46 -10.38
C VAL A 37 -5.78 4.22 -11.24
N ASP A 38 -5.19 4.21 -12.43
CA ASP A 38 -5.16 3.03 -13.29
C ASP A 38 -4.23 1.96 -12.69
N GLY A 39 -4.79 0.82 -12.29
CA GLY A 39 -4.02 -0.32 -11.78
C GLY A 39 -4.19 -0.56 -10.28
N LYS A 40 -3.08 -0.54 -9.54
CA LYS A 40 -3.02 -0.86 -8.12
C LYS A 40 -2.47 0.30 -7.32
N VAL A 41 -2.98 0.41 -6.10
CA VAL A 41 -2.46 1.29 -5.07
C VAL A 41 -1.87 0.39 -3.98
N VAL A 42 -0.61 0.64 -3.62
CA VAL A 42 0.13 -0.15 -2.62
C VAL A 42 0.65 0.79 -1.55
N LEU A 43 0.17 0.62 -0.32
CA LEU A 43 0.74 1.25 0.87
C LEU A 43 1.84 0.36 1.44
N VAL A 44 3.02 0.91 1.67
CA VAL A 44 4.11 0.26 2.38
C VAL A 44 4.43 1.06 3.65
N GLU A 45 4.39 0.42 4.81
CA GLU A 45 4.81 1.00 6.10
C GLU A 45 5.95 0.18 6.70
N GLY A 46 7.09 0.81 6.97
CA GLY A 46 8.30 0.06 7.29
C GLY A 46 9.53 0.91 7.61
N SER A 47 10.72 0.39 7.35
CA SER A 47 11.98 1.13 7.40
C SER A 47 12.19 1.99 6.16
N GLU A 48 13.00 3.05 6.28
CA GLU A 48 13.35 3.92 5.15
C GLU A 48 14.03 3.14 4.01
N ASP A 49 14.93 2.20 4.35
CA ASP A 49 15.60 1.33 3.36
C ASP A 49 14.59 0.54 2.51
N ALA A 50 13.55 -0.01 3.15
CA ALA A 50 12.52 -0.78 2.45
C ALA A 50 11.62 0.11 1.58
N LEU A 51 11.39 1.37 1.97
CA LEU A 51 10.64 2.34 1.16
C LEU A 51 11.44 2.75 -0.08
N ASP A 52 12.75 3.00 0.07
CA ASP A 52 13.61 3.30 -1.08
C ASP A 52 13.73 2.09 -2.03
N ARG A 53 13.77 0.87 -1.48
CA ARG A 53 13.72 -0.37 -2.26
C ARG A 53 12.40 -0.51 -3.02
N ALA A 54 11.27 -0.28 -2.34
CA ALA A 54 9.94 -0.33 -2.92
C ALA A 54 9.80 0.68 -4.08
N ARG A 55 10.31 1.90 -3.90
CA ARG A 55 10.33 2.92 -4.95
C ARG A 55 11.05 2.44 -6.21
N SER A 56 12.22 1.85 -6.04
CA SER A 56 13.01 1.32 -7.17
C SER A 56 12.26 0.23 -7.94
N ILE A 57 11.60 -0.70 -7.23
CA ILE A 57 10.80 -1.77 -7.84
C ILE A 57 9.62 -1.18 -8.62
N VAL A 58 8.92 -0.22 -8.01
CA VAL A 58 7.75 0.40 -8.63
C VAL A 58 8.13 1.16 -9.90
N GLU A 59 9.27 1.87 -9.90
CA GLU A 59 9.80 2.55 -11.09
C GLU A 59 10.14 1.58 -12.23
N ASP A 60 10.65 0.38 -11.93
CA ASP A 60 10.92 -0.67 -12.92
C ASP A 60 9.64 -1.25 -13.56
N HIS A 61 8.47 -1.02 -12.96
CA HIS A 61 7.16 -1.53 -13.36
C HIS A 61 6.16 -0.42 -13.77
N ASP A 62 6.68 0.70 -14.30
CA ASP A 62 5.90 1.86 -14.77
C ASP A 62 5.00 2.50 -13.69
N GLY A 63 5.35 2.33 -12.41
CA GLY A 63 4.66 2.96 -11.30
C GLY A 63 5.39 4.18 -10.74
N SER A 64 4.76 4.84 -9.77
CA SER A 64 5.33 6.01 -9.09
C SER A 64 4.75 6.21 -7.69
N VAL A 65 5.35 7.12 -6.92
CA VAL A 65 4.78 7.56 -5.64
C VAL A 65 3.49 8.34 -5.90
N SER A 66 2.43 7.98 -5.17
CA SER A 66 1.14 8.64 -5.30
C SER A 66 1.18 10.08 -4.79
N SER A 67 0.59 10.99 -5.55
CA SER A 67 0.34 12.36 -5.08
C SER A 67 -0.77 12.45 -4.03
N LYS A 68 -1.57 11.38 -3.87
CA LYS A 68 -2.70 11.26 -2.94
C LYS A 68 -2.37 10.41 -1.71
N ALA A 69 -1.08 10.26 -1.37
CA ALA A 69 -0.63 9.35 -0.32
C ALA A 69 -1.37 9.53 1.03
N ASP A 70 -1.55 10.76 1.50
CA ASP A 70 -2.23 11.03 2.77
C ASP A 70 -3.74 10.66 2.73
N GLU A 71 -4.41 10.93 1.61
CA GLU A 71 -5.83 10.62 1.41
C GLU A 71 -6.05 9.10 1.40
N ILE A 72 -5.26 8.39 0.60
CA ILE A 72 -5.29 6.94 0.49
C ILE A 72 -5.00 6.28 1.84
N LYS A 73 -3.99 6.77 2.57
CA LYS A 73 -3.65 6.25 3.90
C LYS A 73 -4.80 6.41 4.88
N ALA A 74 -5.41 7.60 4.91
CA ALA A 74 -6.54 7.87 5.80
C ALA A 74 -7.74 6.98 5.51
N ASP A 75 -8.05 6.76 4.22
CA ASP A 75 -9.14 5.87 3.81
C ASP A 75 -8.85 4.42 4.23
N ILE A 76 -7.63 3.91 3.97
CA ILE A 76 -7.22 2.56 4.36
C ILE A 76 -7.31 2.37 5.88
N ASP A 77 -6.87 3.36 6.66
CA ASP A 77 -6.94 3.31 8.13
C ASP A 77 -8.38 3.28 8.63
N ALA A 78 -9.25 4.12 8.06
CA ALA A 78 -10.68 4.15 8.40
C ALA A 78 -11.39 2.82 8.09
N GLU A 79 -11.04 2.17 6.96
CA GLU A 79 -11.53 0.84 6.62
C GLU A 79 -11.07 -0.21 7.65
N GLN A 80 -9.80 -0.17 8.07
CA GLN A 80 -9.26 -1.11 9.03
C GLN A 80 -9.86 -0.93 10.44
N ASP A 81 -10.04 0.31 10.89
CA ASP A 81 -10.68 0.62 12.16
C ASP A 81 -12.14 0.15 12.18
N SER A 82 -12.89 0.42 11.10
CA SER A 82 -14.28 -0.03 10.97
C SER A 82 -14.39 -1.57 11.00
N ALA A 83 -13.42 -2.27 10.38
CA ALA A 83 -13.36 -3.73 10.42
C ALA A 83 -13.04 -4.27 11.83
N ALA A 84 -12.16 -3.59 12.57
CA ALA A 84 -11.84 -3.94 13.96
C ALA A 84 -13.04 -3.75 14.91
N GLU A 85 -13.79 -2.65 14.74
CA GLU A 85 -15.00 -2.37 15.52
C GLU A 85 -16.15 -3.34 15.21
N GLY A 86 -16.26 -3.79 13.96
CA GLY A 86 -17.24 -4.79 13.54
C GLY A 86 -17.05 -6.17 14.20
N ILE A 87 -15.80 -6.59 14.44
CA ILE A 87 -15.50 -7.86 15.13
C ILE A 87 -15.86 -7.78 16.63
N GLY A 88 -15.70 -6.61 17.26
CA GLY A 88 -16.06 -6.39 18.67
C GLY A 88 -17.55 -6.60 18.98
N ASN A 89 -18.43 -6.40 18.01
CA ASN A 89 -19.88 -6.59 18.16
C ASN A 89 -20.37 -8.02 17.86
N ILE A 90 -19.53 -8.89 17.27
CA ILE A 90 -19.91 -10.27 16.94
C ILE A 90 -19.53 -11.26 18.06
N PHE A 91 -18.61 -10.87 18.96
CA PHE A 91 -18.19 -11.68 20.10
C PHE A 91 -18.55 -11.08 21.47
N GLY A 92 -19.48 -10.10 21.51
CA GLY A 92 -20.04 -9.49 22.73
C GLY A 92 -21.33 -10.14 23.19
#